data_AF-R7T453-F1
#
_entry.id   AF-R7T453-F1
#
_cell.length_a   1.000
_cell.length_b   1.000
_cell.length_c   1.000
_cell.angle_alpha   90.00
_cell.angle_beta   90.00
_cell.angle_gamma   90.00
#
_symmetry.space_group_name_H-M   'P 1'
#
loop_
_entity.id
_entity.type
_entity.pdbx_description
1 polymer ?
#
loop_
_entity_poly.entity_id
_entity_poly.type
_entity_poly.pdbx_seq_one_letter_code
_entity_poly.pdbx_strand_id
1 'polypeptide(L)'
;MKIASISKPITMAMVAKQWEAKKLDLDADVASFVEGWPTKTWDGEKVSVTARQLANHMSGVRNYLKLEGANQKPGVPEVCPDKMQYEEYFITDHFKDVNAAMGLFKNDALVSKPGTEFLYSNHGYTVLAACIESATKEKFTTYAKRFFKDLDMKNTYAEDDGTLMYNRSGQYTKTQSGVLINAPYVNPSFKIAGAGMWSSAIDLTKFGNAILSSYQNANASKYRTLLLPGTVRMLWTPAENVKCYWSQTGGYGLGWQTEPYDKKAGRIKDLNERFFVGHTGGTVGASSILWMLPSDGGGEGRPKGVVVAMISNLNVNMRDAATDIAKLFEDL
;
A
#
# COMPACT_ATOMS: atom_id res chain seq x y z
N MET A 1 0.24 14.18 7.01
CA MET A 1 0.16 14.36 5.54
C MET A 1 -0.38 13.08 4.91
N LYS A 2 -0.94 13.14 3.69
CA LYS A 2 -1.35 11.93 2.94
C LYS A 2 -0.13 11.06 2.67
N ILE A 3 -0.22 9.76 2.94
CA ILE A 3 0.87 8.80 2.68
C ILE A 3 0.62 7.92 1.46
N ALA A 4 -0.51 8.13 0.78
CA ALA A 4 -0.85 7.48 -0.47
C ALA A 4 -0.56 5.96 -0.41
N SER A 5 0.15 5.40 -1.38
CA SER A 5 0.36 3.96 -1.47
C SER A 5 1.20 3.32 -0.35
N ILE A 6 1.78 4.07 0.59
CA ILE A 6 2.29 3.50 1.86
C ILE A 6 1.14 2.91 2.70
N SER A 7 -0.12 3.26 2.43
CA SER A 7 -1.28 2.56 2.99
C SER A 7 -1.27 1.05 2.69
N LYS A 8 -0.68 0.62 1.56
CA LYS A 8 -0.64 -0.80 1.15
C LYS A 8 0.15 -1.69 2.10
N PRO A 9 1.43 -1.43 2.41
CA PRO A 9 2.18 -2.26 3.35
C PRO A 9 1.55 -2.26 4.75
N ILE A 10 0.95 -1.14 5.19
CA ILE A 10 0.23 -1.05 6.47
C ILE A 10 -1.03 -1.95 6.45
N THR A 11 -1.86 -1.85 5.41
CA THR A 11 -3.01 -2.73 5.21
C THR A 11 -2.59 -4.19 5.14
N MET A 12 -1.50 -4.51 4.44
CA MET A 12 -1.02 -5.88 4.35
C MET A 12 -0.57 -6.42 5.72
N ALA A 13 0.02 -5.60 6.58
CA ALA A 13 0.31 -6.00 7.95
C ALA A 13 -0.98 -6.33 8.74
N MET A 14 -2.07 -5.60 8.51
CA MET A 14 -3.39 -5.92 9.09
C MET A 14 -3.94 -7.26 8.58
N VAL A 15 -3.88 -7.49 7.25
CA VAL A 15 -4.28 -8.76 6.62
C VAL A 15 -3.46 -9.92 7.19
N ALA A 16 -2.14 -9.76 7.26
CA ALA A 16 -1.23 -10.77 7.79
C ALA A 16 -1.52 -11.12 9.25
N LYS A 17 -1.88 -10.15 10.10
CA LYS A 17 -2.32 -10.44 11.48
C LYS A 17 -3.58 -11.30 11.53
N GLN A 18 -4.51 -11.12 10.59
CA GLN A 18 -5.72 -11.96 10.53
C GLN A 18 -5.41 -13.36 9.98
N TRP A 19 -4.46 -13.46 9.05
CA TRP A 19 -3.96 -14.74 8.56
C TRP A 19 -3.24 -15.55 9.65
N GLU A 20 -2.33 -14.94 10.40
CA GLU A 20 -1.66 -15.58 11.55
C GLU A 20 -2.65 -16.04 12.63
N ALA A 21 -3.72 -15.27 12.83
CA ALA A 21 -4.81 -15.61 13.74
C ALA A 21 -5.79 -16.67 13.18
N LYS A 22 -5.53 -17.21 11.98
CA LYS A 22 -6.38 -18.17 11.25
C LYS A 22 -7.82 -17.67 11.01
N LYS A 23 -8.01 -16.35 10.95
CA LYS A 23 -9.31 -15.69 10.68
C LYS A 23 -9.50 -15.33 9.22
N LEU A 24 -8.44 -15.42 8.43
CA LEU A 24 -8.41 -15.13 7.01
C LEU A 24 -7.47 -16.15 6.36
N ASP A 25 -7.87 -16.71 5.23
CA ASP A 25 -7.00 -17.53 4.39
C ASP A 25 -6.57 -16.68 3.17
N LEU A 26 -5.25 -16.61 2.93
CA LEU A 26 -4.69 -15.83 1.83
C LEU A 26 -4.97 -16.44 0.46
N ASP A 27 -5.23 -17.75 0.42
CA ASP A 27 -5.34 -18.55 -0.80
C ASP A 27 -6.78 -19.02 -1.07
N ALA A 28 -7.69 -18.80 -0.13
CA ALA A 28 -9.12 -18.98 -0.36
C ALA A 28 -9.68 -17.91 -1.31
N ASP A 29 -10.72 -18.30 -2.06
CA ASP A 29 -11.48 -17.37 -2.90
C ASP A 29 -12.16 -16.31 -2.03
N VAL A 30 -11.89 -15.03 -2.28
CA VAL A 30 -12.49 -13.92 -1.52
C VAL A 30 -14.01 -13.92 -1.62
N ALA A 31 -14.60 -14.47 -2.71
CA ALA A 31 -16.05 -14.61 -2.84
C ALA A 31 -16.68 -15.51 -1.76
N SER A 32 -15.89 -16.36 -1.09
CA SER A 32 -16.38 -17.26 -0.03
C SER A 32 -16.59 -16.57 1.32
N PHE A 33 -16.01 -15.38 1.54
CA PHE A 33 -16.10 -14.69 2.83
C PHE A 33 -16.27 -13.16 2.75
N VAL A 34 -16.08 -12.54 1.58
CA VAL A 34 -16.37 -11.10 1.39
C VAL A 34 -17.81 -10.93 0.91
N GLU A 35 -18.66 -10.39 1.77
CA GLU A 35 -20.06 -10.13 1.44
C GLU A 35 -20.18 -9.15 0.26
N GLY A 36 -21.03 -9.50 -0.71
CA GLY A 36 -21.30 -8.67 -1.87
C GLY A 36 -20.22 -8.65 -2.95
N TRP A 37 -19.12 -9.41 -2.80
CA TRP A 37 -18.16 -9.66 -3.88
C TRP A 37 -18.69 -10.75 -4.82
N PRO A 38 -18.85 -10.48 -6.13
CA PRO A 38 -19.45 -11.45 -7.03
C PRO A 38 -18.47 -12.58 -7.38
N THR A 39 -19.04 -13.73 -7.76
CA THR A 39 -18.25 -14.77 -8.43
C THR A 39 -17.68 -14.21 -9.73
N LYS A 40 -16.36 -14.38 -9.93
CA LYS A 40 -15.67 -13.92 -11.13
C LYS A 40 -15.57 -15.03 -12.16
N THR A 41 -15.58 -14.63 -13.43
CA THR A 41 -15.33 -15.51 -14.56
C THR A 41 -14.22 -14.96 -15.44
N TRP A 42 -13.54 -15.85 -16.14
CA TRP A 42 -12.56 -15.54 -17.18
C TRP A 42 -12.75 -16.56 -18.31
N ASP A 43 -12.91 -16.09 -19.55
CA ASP A 43 -13.20 -16.93 -20.73
C ASP A 43 -14.40 -17.89 -20.51
N GLY A 44 -15.43 -17.43 -19.80
CA GLY A 44 -16.64 -18.21 -19.51
C GLY A 44 -16.52 -19.19 -18.34
N GLU A 45 -15.32 -19.38 -17.77
CA GLU A 45 -15.09 -20.27 -16.63
C GLU A 45 -15.05 -19.51 -15.31
N LYS A 46 -15.54 -20.12 -14.23
CA LYS A 46 -15.40 -19.57 -12.88
C LYS A 46 -13.93 -19.55 -12.47
N VAL A 47 -13.46 -18.40 -11.99
CA VAL A 47 -12.10 -18.23 -11.45
C VAL A 47 -12.17 -17.69 -10.03
N SER A 48 -11.18 -18.06 -9.22
CA SER A 48 -11.04 -17.55 -7.86
C SER A 48 -10.06 -16.38 -7.83
N VAL A 49 -10.46 -15.34 -7.11
CA VAL A 49 -9.59 -14.22 -6.77
C VAL A 49 -9.21 -14.39 -5.30
N THR A 50 -7.92 -14.39 -4.97
CA THR A 50 -7.46 -14.60 -3.58
C THR A 50 -6.89 -13.32 -2.97
N ALA A 51 -6.83 -13.25 -1.63
CA ALA A 51 -6.21 -12.12 -0.94
C ALA A 51 -4.71 -12.01 -1.28
N ARG A 52 -4.02 -13.13 -1.53
CA ARG A 52 -2.63 -13.14 -2.01
C ARG A 52 -2.50 -12.44 -3.37
N GLN A 53 -3.38 -12.77 -4.31
CA GLN A 53 -3.39 -12.16 -5.65
C GLN A 53 -3.77 -10.68 -5.63
N LEU A 54 -4.64 -10.27 -4.71
CA LEU A 54 -4.96 -8.86 -4.51
C LEU A 54 -3.75 -8.08 -3.96
N ALA A 55 -3.05 -8.66 -2.97
CA ALA A 55 -1.92 -8.01 -2.31
C ALA A 55 -0.69 -7.84 -3.21
N ASN A 56 -0.44 -8.77 -4.13
CA ASN A 56 0.67 -8.71 -5.08
C ASN A 56 0.29 -8.17 -6.47
N HIS A 57 -0.94 -7.65 -6.63
CA HIS A 57 -1.46 -7.08 -7.88
C HIS A 57 -1.56 -8.08 -9.05
N MET A 58 -1.85 -9.35 -8.77
CA MET A 58 -2.07 -10.39 -9.77
C MET A 58 -3.53 -10.88 -9.83
N SER A 59 -4.48 -10.13 -9.29
CA SER A 59 -5.89 -10.55 -9.20
C SER A 59 -6.69 -10.40 -10.49
N GLY A 60 -6.21 -9.61 -11.45
CA GLY A 60 -7.00 -9.18 -12.60
C GLY A 60 -8.07 -8.13 -12.28
N VAL A 61 -8.22 -7.70 -11.02
CA VAL A 61 -9.11 -6.60 -10.65
C VAL A 61 -8.54 -5.29 -11.20
N ARG A 62 -9.27 -4.62 -12.09
CA ARG A 62 -8.82 -3.39 -12.73
C ARG A 62 -8.41 -2.31 -11.72
N ASN A 63 -7.56 -1.40 -12.16
CA ASN A 63 -7.33 -0.15 -11.44
C ASN A 63 -8.37 0.90 -11.87
N TYR A 64 -8.07 2.18 -11.66
CA TYR A 64 -8.94 3.28 -12.07
C TYR A 64 -9.21 3.31 -13.58
N LEU A 65 -10.42 3.70 -13.96
CA LEU A 65 -10.80 3.91 -15.35
C LEU A 65 -10.01 5.07 -15.94
N LYS A 66 -9.39 4.84 -17.10
CA LYS A 66 -8.73 5.92 -17.85
C LYS A 66 -9.77 6.90 -18.38
N LEU A 67 -9.42 8.17 -18.45
CA LEU A 67 -10.19 9.18 -19.19
C LEU A 67 -10.15 8.79 -20.68
N GLU A 68 -11.29 8.44 -21.26
CA GLU A 68 -11.43 8.30 -22.70
C GLU A 68 -11.83 9.65 -23.31
N GLY A 69 -10.96 10.21 -24.15
CA GLY A 69 -11.18 11.51 -24.80
C GLY A 69 -10.88 12.70 -23.88
N ALA A 70 -10.25 13.74 -24.43
CA ALA A 70 -9.79 14.94 -23.72
C ALA A 70 -10.93 15.89 -23.28
N ASN A 71 -12.02 15.37 -22.74
CA ASN A 71 -13.10 16.20 -22.20
C ASN A 71 -12.83 16.46 -20.72
N GLN A 72 -12.15 17.57 -20.44
CA GLN A 72 -11.92 18.10 -19.09
C GLN A 72 -13.24 18.09 -18.29
N LYS A 73 -13.27 17.40 -17.15
CA LYS A 73 -14.34 17.60 -16.16
C LYS A 73 -14.29 19.07 -15.70
N PRO A 74 -15.42 19.80 -15.68
CA PRO A 74 -15.46 21.17 -15.15
C PRO A 74 -14.89 21.21 -13.72
N GLY A 75 -13.90 22.07 -13.48
CA GLY A 75 -13.26 22.21 -12.17
C GLY A 75 -12.02 21.33 -11.93
N VAL A 76 -11.61 20.50 -12.89
CA VAL A 76 -10.26 19.90 -12.90
C VAL A 76 -9.33 20.86 -13.64
N PRO A 77 -8.39 21.53 -12.95
CA PRO A 77 -7.42 22.39 -13.63
C PRO A 77 -6.64 21.60 -14.68
N GLU A 78 -6.21 22.23 -15.77
CA GLU A 78 -5.33 21.71 -16.83
C GLU A 78 -3.89 21.44 -16.33
N VAL A 79 -3.81 20.80 -15.15
CA VAL A 79 -2.69 20.80 -14.23
C VAL A 79 -2.53 19.39 -13.69
N CYS A 80 -2.33 18.42 -14.57
CA CYS A 80 -1.81 17.13 -14.15
C CYS A 80 -0.87 16.62 -15.25
N PRO A 81 0.34 16.11 -14.91
CA PRO A 81 1.18 15.41 -15.88
C PRO A 81 0.38 14.25 -16.49
N ASP A 82 0.80 13.77 -17.66
CA ASP A 82 0.28 12.62 -18.43
C ASP A 82 -0.15 11.35 -17.63
N LYS A 83 0.21 11.28 -16.33
CA LYS A 83 -0.02 10.17 -15.41
C LYS A 83 -1.30 10.27 -14.55
N MET A 84 -2.13 11.32 -14.68
CA MET A 84 -3.43 11.40 -13.98
C MET A 84 -4.62 11.44 -14.96
N GLN A 85 -4.60 10.56 -15.94
CA GLN A 85 -5.70 10.39 -16.89
C GLN A 85 -6.76 9.42 -16.34
N TYR A 86 -7.23 9.59 -15.11
CA TYR A 86 -8.14 8.61 -14.49
C TYR A 86 -9.33 9.30 -13.84
N GLU A 87 -10.55 9.00 -14.30
CA GLU A 87 -11.78 9.63 -13.78
C GLU A 87 -11.97 9.40 -12.29
N GLU A 88 -11.73 8.16 -11.87
CA GLU A 88 -11.92 7.75 -10.49
C GLU A 88 -10.85 8.36 -9.56
N TYR A 89 -9.73 8.82 -10.10
CA TYR A 89 -8.62 9.37 -9.31
C TYR A 89 -8.97 10.70 -8.63
N PHE A 90 -9.92 11.46 -9.20
CA PHE A 90 -10.39 12.77 -8.74
C PHE A 90 -11.78 12.74 -8.11
N ILE A 91 -12.30 11.56 -7.74
CA ILE A 91 -13.60 11.45 -7.07
C ILE A 91 -13.64 12.31 -5.80
N THR A 92 -14.69 13.12 -5.69
CA THR A 92 -14.99 13.96 -4.52
C THR A 92 -16.11 13.38 -3.66
N ASP A 93 -16.89 12.46 -4.20
CA ASP A 93 -18.00 11.81 -3.51
C ASP A 93 -17.50 10.98 -2.33
N HIS A 94 -18.29 11.00 -1.25
CA HIS A 94 -18.02 10.19 -0.08
C HIS A 94 -18.68 8.80 -0.20
N PHE A 95 -17.90 7.77 0.13
CA PHE A 95 -18.37 6.40 0.24
C PHE A 95 -18.49 6.02 1.71
N LYS A 96 -19.71 5.74 2.14
CA LYS A 96 -20.08 5.47 3.55
C LYS A 96 -19.36 4.27 4.18
N ASP A 97 -18.93 3.30 3.37
CA ASP A 97 -18.30 2.05 3.79
C ASP A 97 -17.55 1.39 2.63
N VAL A 98 -16.82 0.31 2.94
CA VAL A 98 -16.03 -0.45 1.96
C VAL A 98 -16.91 -1.10 0.89
N ASN A 99 -18.13 -1.54 1.21
CA ASN A 99 -19.02 -2.16 0.22
C ASN A 99 -19.51 -1.13 -0.81
N ALA A 100 -19.87 0.08 -0.36
CA ALA A 100 -20.19 1.20 -1.24
C ALA A 100 -19.01 1.52 -2.17
N ALA A 101 -17.78 1.56 -1.63
CA ALA A 101 -16.56 1.76 -2.41
C ALA A 101 -16.32 0.65 -3.45
N MET A 102 -16.52 -0.62 -3.06
CA MET A 102 -16.45 -1.76 -3.98
C MET A 102 -17.50 -1.66 -5.10
N GLY A 103 -18.63 -1.02 -4.86
CA GLY A 103 -19.67 -0.77 -5.86
C GLY A 103 -19.18 -0.11 -7.15
N LEU A 104 -18.06 0.62 -7.10
CA LEU A 104 -17.43 1.24 -8.28
C LEU A 104 -16.91 0.22 -9.31
N PHE A 105 -16.48 -0.96 -8.88
CA PHE A 105 -15.72 -1.87 -9.74
C PHE A 105 -16.04 -3.35 -9.55
N LYS A 106 -16.76 -3.74 -8.49
CA LYS A 106 -16.92 -5.15 -8.12
C LYS A 106 -17.61 -5.98 -9.19
N ASN A 107 -18.47 -5.40 -10.02
CA ASN A 107 -19.17 -6.11 -11.09
C ASN A 107 -18.40 -6.11 -12.42
N ASP A 108 -17.28 -5.41 -12.51
CA ASP A 108 -16.54 -5.28 -13.76
C ASP A 108 -15.81 -6.59 -14.09
N ALA A 109 -15.62 -6.83 -15.39
CA ALA A 109 -14.81 -7.94 -15.85
C ALA A 109 -13.38 -7.83 -15.27
N LEU A 110 -12.77 -8.98 -14.99
CA LEU A 110 -11.33 -9.00 -14.77
C LEU A 110 -10.64 -8.55 -16.06
N VAL A 111 -9.45 -7.96 -15.96
CA VAL A 111 -8.66 -7.55 -17.14
C VAL A 111 -7.56 -8.56 -17.49
N SER A 112 -7.32 -9.53 -16.61
CA SER A 112 -6.44 -10.66 -16.82
C SER A 112 -6.93 -11.85 -15.99
N LYS A 113 -6.52 -13.07 -16.37
CA LYS A 113 -6.74 -14.25 -15.52
C LYS A 113 -6.03 -14.06 -14.16
N PRO A 114 -6.67 -14.41 -13.03
CA PRO A 114 -6.00 -14.32 -11.73
C PRO A 114 -4.72 -15.16 -11.67
N GLY A 115 -3.64 -14.58 -11.17
CA GLY A 115 -2.33 -15.20 -11.02
C GLY A 115 -1.42 -15.15 -12.25
N THR A 116 -1.88 -14.62 -13.40
CA THR A 116 -1.09 -14.67 -14.64
C THR A 116 -0.36 -13.37 -14.97
N GLU A 117 -0.96 -12.22 -14.68
CA GLU A 117 -0.40 -10.91 -15.04
C GLU A 117 -0.34 -9.96 -13.86
N PHE A 118 0.68 -9.09 -13.87
CA PHE A 118 0.82 -8.03 -12.89
C PHE A 118 0.13 -6.75 -13.37
N LEU A 119 -0.86 -6.28 -12.61
CA LEU A 119 -1.55 -5.01 -12.82
C LEU A 119 -1.75 -4.30 -11.48
N TYR A 120 -0.98 -3.25 -11.25
CA TYR A 120 -1.11 -2.45 -10.04
C TYR A 120 -2.52 -1.87 -9.87
N SER A 121 -3.23 -2.31 -8.83
CA SER A 121 -4.63 -1.98 -8.59
C SER A 121 -4.85 -1.45 -7.18
N ASN A 122 -5.36 -0.22 -7.07
CA ASN A 122 -5.82 0.31 -5.80
C ASN A 122 -7.15 -0.32 -5.37
N HIS A 123 -8.00 -0.67 -6.33
CA HIS A 123 -9.28 -1.35 -6.09
C HIS A 123 -9.07 -2.74 -5.49
N GLY A 124 -8.00 -3.44 -5.88
CA GLY A 124 -7.61 -4.69 -5.22
C GLY A 124 -7.39 -4.53 -3.70
N TYR A 125 -6.86 -3.39 -3.27
CA TYR A 125 -6.70 -3.08 -1.84
C TYR A 125 -8.01 -2.68 -1.16
N THR A 126 -8.98 -2.13 -1.89
CA THR A 126 -10.34 -1.94 -1.38
C THR A 126 -11.01 -3.30 -1.08
N VAL A 127 -10.76 -4.33 -1.90
CA VAL A 127 -11.20 -5.70 -1.58
C VAL A 127 -10.48 -6.26 -0.36
N LEU A 128 -9.17 -5.99 -0.18
CA LEU A 128 -8.44 -6.37 1.04
C LEU A 128 -9.00 -5.68 2.30
N ALA A 129 -9.51 -4.46 2.19
CA ALA A 129 -10.24 -3.81 3.29
C ALA A 129 -11.47 -4.65 3.69
N ALA A 130 -12.25 -5.12 2.71
CA ALA A 130 -13.42 -5.96 2.96
C ALA A 130 -13.04 -7.34 3.53
N CYS A 131 -11.89 -7.89 3.11
CA CYS A 131 -11.33 -9.11 3.72
C CYS A 131 -11.03 -8.91 5.21
N ILE A 132 -10.45 -7.75 5.58
CA ILE A 132 -10.22 -7.37 6.98
C ILE A 132 -11.56 -7.26 7.72
N GLU A 133 -12.54 -6.54 7.18
CA GLU A 133 -13.86 -6.40 7.81
C GLU A 133 -14.55 -7.75 8.04
N SER A 134 -14.45 -8.67 7.08
CA SER A 134 -14.98 -10.03 7.22
C SER A 134 -14.27 -10.84 8.30
N ALA A 135 -12.95 -10.76 8.39
CA ALA A 135 -12.16 -11.51 9.38
C ALA A 135 -12.32 -10.94 10.81
N THR A 136 -12.47 -9.62 10.94
CA THR A 136 -12.53 -8.94 12.24
C THR A 136 -13.94 -8.73 12.75
N LYS A 137 -14.93 -8.72 11.84
CA LYS A 137 -16.32 -8.30 12.08
C LYS A 137 -16.42 -6.83 12.54
N GLU A 138 -15.45 -6.00 12.15
CA GLU A 138 -15.38 -4.57 12.46
C GLU A 138 -15.19 -3.76 11.19
N LYS A 139 -15.67 -2.51 11.16
CA LYS A 139 -15.34 -1.57 10.09
C LYS A 139 -13.82 -1.43 9.94
N PHE A 140 -13.33 -1.29 8.71
CA PHE A 140 -11.91 -1.15 8.41
C PHE A 140 -11.28 0.02 9.17
N THR A 141 -11.95 1.17 9.20
CA THR A 141 -11.47 2.39 9.88
C THR A 141 -11.36 2.20 11.39
N THR A 142 -12.30 1.47 12.01
CA THR A 142 -12.26 1.10 13.43
C THR A 142 -11.08 0.16 13.72
N TYR A 143 -10.92 -0.90 12.92
CA TYR A 143 -9.81 -1.83 13.08
C TYR A 143 -8.45 -1.13 12.88
N ALA A 144 -8.34 -0.30 11.84
CA ALA A 144 -7.13 0.47 11.55
C ALA A 144 -6.77 1.41 12.70
N LYS A 145 -7.73 2.11 13.28
CA LYS A 145 -7.51 2.97 14.46
C LYS A 145 -6.95 2.20 15.64
N ARG A 146 -7.45 0.98 15.92
CA ARG A 146 -6.89 0.12 16.96
C ARG A 146 -5.48 -0.34 16.61
N PHE A 147 -5.24 -0.74 15.36
CA PHE A 147 -3.92 -1.14 14.88
C PHE A 147 -2.88 -0.02 15.06
N PHE A 148 -3.22 1.22 14.71
CA PHE A 148 -2.33 2.38 14.91
C PHE A 148 -2.08 2.64 16.40
N LYS A 149 -3.11 2.52 17.24
CA LYS A 149 -2.97 2.66 18.70
C LYS A 149 -2.00 1.63 19.29
N ASP A 150 -2.10 0.37 18.87
CA ASP A 150 -1.23 -0.72 19.32
C ASP A 150 0.26 -0.49 18.95
N LEU A 151 0.52 0.29 17.91
CA LEU A 151 1.86 0.66 17.44
C LEU A 151 2.33 2.05 17.90
N ASP A 152 1.56 2.71 18.77
CA ASP A 152 1.79 4.09 19.20
C ASP A 152 1.87 5.10 18.02
N MET A 153 1.19 4.82 16.92
CA MET A 153 1.09 5.68 15.73
C MET A 153 -0.05 6.70 15.92
N LYS A 154 0.13 7.62 16.87
CA LYS A 154 -0.91 8.56 17.35
C LYS A 154 -1.37 9.60 16.32
N ASN A 155 -0.59 9.83 15.27
CA ASN A 155 -0.85 10.79 14.20
C ASN A 155 -1.13 10.10 12.87
N THR A 156 -1.58 8.85 12.91
CA THR A 156 -1.94 8.04 11.74
C THR A 156 -3.44 7.79 11.71
N TYR A 157 -4.04 8.04 10.54
CA TYR A 157 -5.49 8.01 10.36
C TYR A 157 -5.83 7.29 9.05
N ALA A 158 -6.85 6.45 9.09
CA ALA A 158 -7.58 6.00 7.91
C ALA A 158 -8.75 6.99 7.74
N GLU A 159 -8.73 7.80 6.68
CA GLU A 159 -9.70 8.89 6.51
C GLU A 159 -11.11 8.33 6.30
N ASP A 160 -11.98 8.59 7.28
CA ASP A 160 -13.44 8.47 7.18
C ASP A 160 -14.04 9.88 7.28
N ASP A 161 -15.18 10.12 6.65
CA ASP A 161 -15.78 11.45 6.59
C ASP A 161 -16.08 11.97 8.00
N GLY A 162 -15.68 13.21 8.27
CA GLY A 162 -15.74 13.84 9.60
C GLY A 162 -14.57 13.54 10.55
N THR A 163 -13.53 12.78 10.15
CA THR A 163 -12.34 12.60 10.99
C THR A 163 -11.57 13.92 11.15
N LEU A 164 -11.64 14.54 12.33
CA LEU A 164 -10.85 15.73 12.64
C LEU A 164 -9.37 15.35 12.80
N MET A 165 -8.53 15.80 11.88
CA MET A 165 -7.08 15.61 11.91
C MET A 165 -6.39 16.92 12.31
N TYR A 166 -5.90 16.97 13.54
CA TYR A 166 -5.08 18.10 13.99
C TYR A 166 -3.76 18.14 13.22
N ASN A 167 -3.22 19.34 12.98
CA ASN A 167 -1.97 19.56 12.24
C ASN A 167 -1.98 18.97 10.81
N ARG A 168 -3.16 18.87 10.19
CA ARG A 168 -3.31 18.44 8.80
C ARG A 168 -2.72 19.47 7.84
N SER A 169 -1.65 19.09 7.15
CA SER A 169 -1.07 19.90 6.08
C SER A 169 -2.00 19.98 4.86
N GLY A 170 -2.14 21.17 4.27
CA GLY A 170 -2.75 21.35 2.95
C GLY A 170 -1.90 20.73 1.84
N GLN A 171 -2.54 20.33 0.75
CA GLN A 171 -1.89 19.74 -0.43
C GLN A 171 -1.67 20.79 -1.51
N TYR A 172 -0.55 20.72 -2.21
CA TYR A 172 -0.21 21.65 -3.28
C TYR A 172 0.15 20.92 -4.58
N THR A 173 -0.08 21.60 -5.70
CA THR A 173 0.41 21.21 -7.02
C THR A 173 1.06 22.42 -7.68
N LYS A 174 1.76 22.22 -8.80
CA LYS A 174 2.33 23.30 -9.60
C LYS A 174 1.58 23.40 -10.93
N THR A 175 1.27 24.62 -11.36
CA THR A 175 0.80 24.88 -12.73
C THR A 175 1.87 24.47 -13.76
N GLN A 176 1.50 24.44 -15.05
CA GLN A 176 2.47 24.24 -16.13
C GLN A 176 3.59 25.29 -16.11
N SER A 177 3.29 26.53 -15.71
CA SER A 177 4.26 27.61 -15.50
C SER A 177 5.07 27.51 -14.20
N GLY A 178 4.86 26.46 -13.40
CA GLY A 178 5.61 26.20 -12.16
C GLY A 178 5.08 26.91 -10.91
N VAL A 179 3.96 27.65 -11.01
CA VAL A 179 3.35 28.38 -9.89
C VAL A 179 2.73 27.40 -8.90
N LEU A 180 3.06 27.54 -7.62
CA LEU A 180 2.48 26.72 -6.55
C LEU A 180 1.03 27.12 -6.28
N ILE A 181 0.11 26.16 -6.35
CA ILE A 181 -1.32 26.34 -6.11
C ILE A 181 -1.86 25.23 -5.19
N ASN A 182 -3.03 25.45 -4.57
CA ASN A 182 -3.72 24.38 -3.83
C ASN A 182 -4.08 23.24 -4.78
N ALA A 183 -3.85 22.01 -4.35
CA ALA A 183 -4.26 20.84 -5.09
C ALA A 183 -5.79 20.66 -5.04
N PRO A 184 -6.43 20.12 -6.10
CA PRO A 184 -7.86 19.86 -6.06
C PRO A 184 -8.21 18.86 -4.96
N TYR A 185 -9.40 19.05 -4.38
CA TYR A 185 -9.92 18.14 -3.36
C TYR A 185 -10.22 16.76 -3.98
N VAL A 186 -9.87 15.70 -3.25
CA VAL A 186 -10.20 14.32 -3.59
C VAL A 186 -10.57 13.62 -2.30
N ASN A 187 -11.70 12.90 -2.33
CA ASN A 187 -12.18 12.10 -1.22
C ASN A 187 -11.57 10.69 -1.32
N PRO A 188 -10.76 10.24 -0.35
CA PRO A 188 -10.10 8.95 -0.46
C PRO A 188 -10.91 7.78 0.12
N SER A 189 -12.18 8.00 0.52
CA SER A 189 -13.04 6.97 1.14
C SER A 189 -13.21 5.71 0.28
N PHE A 190 -13.10 5.81 -1.05
CA PHE A 190 -13.17 4.64 -1.94
C PHE A 190 -11.88 3.80 -2.02
N LYS A 191 -10.76 4.36 -1.52
CA LYS A 191 -9.41 3.78 -1.66
C LYS A 191 -8.65 3.76 -0.34
N ILE A 192 -9.34 3.78 0.81
CA ILE A 192 -8.73 3.99 2.14
C ILE A 192 -7.55 3.05 2.39
N ALA A 193 -7.75 1.75 2.18
CA ALA A 193 -6.73 0.72 2.41
C ALA A 193 -5.56 0.77 1.41
N GLY A 194 -5.79 1.28 0.21
CA GLY A 194 -4.78 1.34 -0.86
C GLY A 194 -4.01 2.65 -0.92
N ALA A 195 -4.63 3.78 -0.57
CA ALA A 195 -4.06 5.11 -0.73
C ALA A 195 -4.67 6.24 0.12
N GLY A 196 -5.56 5.93 1.08
CA GLY A 196 -6.35 6.94 1.81
C GLY A 196 -5.95 7.17 3.26
N MET A 197 -4.76 6.73 3.67
CA MET A 197 -4.27 7.02 5.02
C MET A 197 -3.46 8.31 5.08
N TRP A 198 -3.41 8.87 6.28
CA TRP A 198 -2.57 9.99 6.68
C TRP A 198 -1.63 9.55 7.78
N SER A 199 -0.44 10.12 7.82
CA SER A 199 0.52 9.86 8.89
C SER A 199 1.51 11.02 9.08
N SER A 200 2.44 10.83 10.00
CA SER A 200 3.65 11.64 10.20
C SER A 200 4.88 10.81 9.87
N ALA A 201 6.03 11.45 9.59
CA ALA A 201 7.27 10.71 9.36
C ALA A 201 7.65 9.85 10.59
N ILE A 202 7.41 10.36 11.81
CA ILE A 202 7.67 9.67 13.08
C ILE A 202 6.82 8.41 13.21
N ASP A 203 5.54 8.47 12.86
CA ASP A 203 4.67 7.29 12.92
C ASP A 203 5.05 6.24 11.87
N LEU A 204 5.44 6.68 10.67
CA LEU A 204 5.93 5.77 9.63
C LEU A 204 7.24 5.08 10.04
N THR A 205 8.15 5.76 10.74
CA THR A 205 9.36 5.11 11.27
C THR A 205 9.05 4.13 12.40
N LYS A 206 8.04 4.40 13.26
CA LYS A 206 7.53 3.41 14.23
C LYS A 206 7.04 2.15 13.54
N PHE A 207 6.22 2.28 12.49
CA PHE A 207 5.75 1.15 11.70
C PHE A 207 6.92 0.40 11.04
N GLY A 208 7.85 1.11 10.41
CA GLY A 208 9.04 0.53 9.80
C GLY A 208 9.91 -0.24 10.79
N ASN A 209 10.17 0.32 11.97
CA ASN A 209 10.91 -0.37 13.03
C ASN A 209 10.16 -1.62 13.55
N ALA A 210 8.83 -1.55 13.69
CA ALA A 210 8.03 -2.67 14.16
C ALA A 210 8.06 -3.85 13.16
N ILE A 211 7.95 -3.58 11.86
CA ILE A 211 8.01 -4.63 10.83
C ILE A 211 9.44 -5.17 10.65
N LEU A 212 10.46 -4.31 10.74
CA LEU A 212 11.87 -4.72 10.68
C LEU A 212 12.24 -5.61 11.87
N SER A 213 11.78 -5.27 13.08
CA SER A 213 11.93 -6.10 14.27
C SER A 213 11.24 -7.46 14.09
N SER A 214 10.05 -7.46 13.46
CA SER A 214 9.33 -8.69 13.13
C SER A 214 10.08 -9.58 12.14
N TYR A 215 10.75 -9.00 11.13
CA TYR A 215 11.59 -9.73 10.18
C TYR A 215 12.80 -10.40 10.84
N GLN A 216 13.44 -9.72 11.79
CA GLN A 216 14.73 -10.15 12.37
C GLN A 216 14.60 -11.04 13.59
N ASN A 217 13.48 -10.96 14.33
CA ASN A 217 13.35 -11.63 15.60
C ASN A 217 13.01 -13.12 15.45
N ALA A 218 14.03 -13.95 15.18
CA ALA A 218 13.89 -15.40 15.09
C ALA A 218 13.35 -16.06 16.37
N ASN A 219 13.46 -15.40 17.53
CA ASN A 219 12.95 -15.86 18.83
C ASN A 219 11.70 -15.07 19.26
N ALA A 220 10.63 -15.14 18.46
CA ALA A 220 9.35 -14.49 18.73
C ALA A 220 8.73 -14.86 20.11
N SER A 221 9.19 -15.94 20.74
CA SER A 221 8.79 -16.34 22.10
C SER A 221 9.29 -15.41 23.21
N LYS A 222 10.41 -14.69 22.99
CA LYS A 222 11.02 -13.81 24.01
C LYS A 222 10.54 -12.36 23.93
N TYR A 223 10.17 -11.88 22.75
CA TYR A 223 9.67 -10.52 22.54
C TYR A 223 8.48 -10.52 21.58
N ARG A 224 7.40 -9.84 21.98
CA ARG A 224 6.20 -9.68 21.16
C ARG A 224 6.53 -8.83 19.92
N THR A 225 6.40 -9.42 18.74
CA THR A 225 6.55 -8.73 17.44
C THR A 225 5.18 -8.35 16.86
N LEU A 226 5.18 -7.53 15.80
CA LEU A 226 3.97 -7.18 15.07
C LEU A 226 3.43 -8.39 14.27
N LEU A 227 4.34 -9.14 13.65
CA LEU A 227 4.10 -10.37 12.89
C LEU A 227 5.20 -11.40 13.20
N LEU A 228 4.98 -12.66 12.84
CA LEU A 228 6.00 -13.71 12.87
C LEU A 228 7.07 -13.46 11.79
N PRO A 229 8.35 -13.81 12.02
CA PRO A 229 9.41 -13.61 11.04
C PRO A 229 9.17 -14.31 9.69
N GLY A 230 8.65 -15.54 9.73
CA GLY A 230 8.28 -16.28 8.52
C GLY A 230 7.20 -15.58 7.71
N THR A 231 6.25 -14.92 8.40
CA THR A 231 5.22 -14.09 7.75
C THR A 231 5.87 -12.90 7.05
N VAL A 232 6.73 -12.13 7.73
CA VAL A 232 7.37 -10.96 7.10
C VAL A 232 8.24 -11.37 5.93
N ARG A 233 8.98 -12.48 6.04
CA ARG A 233 9.73 -13.06 4.91
C ARG A 233 8.82 -13.38 3.72
N MET A 234 7.66 -13.99 3.94
CA MET A 234 6.66 -14.23 2.89
C MET A 234 6.15 -12.91 2.27
N LEU A 235 5.87 -11.89 3.10
CA LEU A 235 5.36 -10.60 2.60
C LEU A 235 6.39 -9.88 1.72
N TRP A 236 7.67 -9.98 2.06
CA TRP A 236 8.75 -9.26 1.36
C TRP A 236 9.34 -10.03 0.18
N THR A 237 9.20 -11.35 0.15
CA THR A 237 9.69 -12.17 -0.96
C THR A 237 8.93 -11.81 -2.25
N PRO A 238 9.62 -11.38 -3.31
CA PRO A 238 8.97 -11.04 -4.57
C PRO A 238 8.29 -12.25 -5.20
N ALA A 239 7.08 -12.07 -5.72
CA ALA A 239 6.45 -13.10 -6.55
C ALA A 239 7.15 -13.19 -7.91
N GLU A 240 7.51 -14.42 -8.34
CA GLU A 240 8.31 -14.67 -9.55
C GLU A 240 7.74 -14.00 -10.80
N ASN A 241 6.42 -14.08 -10.98
CA ASN A 241 5.71 -13.61 -12.17
C ASN A 241 5.33 -12.12 -12.14
N VAL A 242 5.69 -11.39 -11.09
CA VAL A 242 5.43 -9.94 -11.02
C VAL A 242 6.45 -9.17 -11.83
N LYS A 243 6.02 -8.35 -12.79
CA LYS A 243 6.92 -7.45 -13.55
C LYS A 243 6.56 -5.99 -13.27
N CYS A 244 7.32 -5.34 -12.39
CA CYS A 244 7.13 -3.93 -12.06
C CYS A 244 7.55 -3.04 -13.25
N TYR A 245 6.60 -2.45 -13.97
CA TYR A 245 6.90 -1.57 -15.11
C TYR A 245 7.65 -0.28 -14.72
N TRP A 246 7.74 0.05 -13.43
CA TRP A 246 8.51 1.19 -12.91
C TRP A 246 9.93 0.84 -12.42
N SER A 247 10.31 -0.44 -12.36
CA SER A 247 11.64 -0.86 -11.90
C SER A 247 12.06 -2.16 -12.57
N GLN A 248 13.16 -2.11 -13.34
CA GLN A 248 13.67 -3.29 -14.06
C GLN A 248 14.26 -4.35 -13.12
N THR A 249 14.79 -3.94 -11.97
CA THR A 249 15.41 -4.81 -10.97
C THR A 249 14.57 -4.94 -9.70
N GLY A 250 13.49 -4.18 -9.58
CA GLY A 250 12.60 -4.22 -8.43
C GLY A 250 11.67 -5.42 -8.42
N GLY A 251 11.50 -5.99 -7.23
CA GLY A 251 10.50 -7.00 -6.93
C GLY A 251 9.25 -6.40 -6.29
N TYR A 252 8.15 -7.15 -6.34
CA TYR A 252 6.96 -6.87 -5.54
C TYR A 252 6.51 -8.16 -4.83
N GLY A 253 6.45 -8.10 -3.51
CA GLY A 253 5.87 -9.14 -2.66
C GLY A 253 4.39 -8.88 -2.39
N LEU A 254 3.92 -9.22 -1.20
CA LEU A 254 2.54 -8.89 -0.79
C LEU A 254 2.53 -7.46 -0.23
N GLY A 255 2.23 -6.47 -1.06
CA GLY A 255 2.17 -5.06 -0.66
C GLY A 255 3.50 -4.36 -0.35
N TRP A 256 4.62 -5.00 -0.67
CA TRP A 256 5.97 -4.48 -0.46
C TRP A 256 6.75 -4.50 -1.76
N GLN A 257 7.51 -3.43 -2.00
CA GLN A 257 8.54 -3.39 -3.04
C GLN A 257 9.87 -3.81 -2.44
N THR A 258 10.68 -4.55 -3.19
CA THR A 258 12.09 -4.79 -2.87
C THR A 258 12.99 -4.36 -4.01
N GLU A 259 14.21 -3.93 -3.70
CA GLU A 259 15.23 -3.62 -4.69
C GLU A 259 16.61 -4.09 -4.23
N PRO A 260 17.45 -4.62 -5.12
CA PRO A 260 18.80 -5.05 -4.76
C PRO A 260 19.62 -3.86 -4.24
N TYR A 261 20.50 -4.11 -3.28
CA TYR A 261 21.41 -3.07 -2.79
C TYR A 261 22.32 -2.54 -3.90
N ASP A 262 22.84 -3.44 -4.74
CA ASP A 262 23.51 -3.13 -6.00
C ASP A 262 22.54 -3.35 -7.18
N LYS A 263 22.17 -2.26 -7.87
CA LYS A 263 21.28 -2.32 -9.04
C LYS A 263 21.84 -3.18 -10.18
N LYS A 264 23.14 -3.48 -10.20
CA LYS A 264 23.76 -4.38 -11.20
C LYS A 264 23.52 -5.86 -10.93
N ALA A 265 23.15 -6.24 -9.71
CA ALA A 265 22.91 -7.64 -9.32
C ALA A 265 21.67 -8.26 -9.98
N GLY A 266 20.87 -7.46 -10.68
CA GLY A 266 19.59 -7.89 -11.24
C GLY A 266 18.52 -7.97 -10.15
N ARG A 267 17.41 -8.64 -10.45
CA ARG A 267 16.28 -8.69 -9.53
C ARG A 267 16.53 -9.68 -8.39
N ILE A 268 16.19 -9.25 -7.17
CA ILE A 268 16.19 -10.10 -5.98
C ILE A 268 15.22 -11.28 -6.17
N LYS A 269 15.73 -12.50 -5.95
CA LYS A 269 14.92 -13.73 -5.96
C LYS A 269 14.54 -14.19 -4.55
N ASP A 270 15.43 -14.01 -3.58
CA ASP A 270 15.23 -14.33 -2.17
C ASP A 270 15.80 -13.23 -1.27
N LEU A 271 15.51 -13.31 0.04
CA LEU A 271 15.90 -12.26 1.00
C LEU A 271 17.29 -12.52 1.66
N ASN A 272 18.15 -13.33 1.04
CA ASN A 272 19.50 -13.61 1.55
C ASN A 272 20.54 -12.61 1.03
N GLU A 273 20.29 -11.99 -0.12
CA GLU A 273 21.11 -10.91 -0.64
C GLU A 273 20.81 -9.60 0.09
N ARG A 274 21.69 -8.61 0.02
CA ARG A 274 21.44 -7.29 0.61
C ARG A 274 20.39 -6.53 -0.22
N PHE A 275 19.36 -6.01 0.43
CA PHE A 275 18.22 -5.42 -0.25
C PHE A 275 17.65 -4.20 0.46
N PHE A 276 16.94 -3.39 -0.31
CA PHE A 276 15.99 -2.42 0.21
C PHE A 276 14.58 -2.98 0.15
N VAL A 277 13.74 -2.58 1.11
CA VAL A 277 12.31 -2.92 1.14
C VAL A 277 11.46 -1.74 1.58
N GLY A 278 10.28 -1.59 1.01
CA GLY A 278 9.39 -0.49 1.38
C GLY A 278 8.29 -0.24 0.35
N HIS A 279 7.82 1.01 0.30
CA HIS A 279 6.87 1.44 -0.73
C HIS A 279 6.91 2.96 -0.92
N THR A 280 6.69 3.42 -2.15
CA THR A 280 6.49 4.84 -2.48
C THR A 280 5.01 5.19 -2.53
N GLY A 281 4.66 6.45 -2.33
CA GLY A 281 3.29 6.92 -2.38
C GLY A 281 3.17 8.17 -3.24
N GLY A 282 2.20 8.18 -4.15
CA GLY A 282 1.76 9.38 -4.87
C GLY A 282 0.25 9.49 -4.84
N THR A 283 -0.26 10.67 -4.55
CA THR A 283 -1.68 11.05 -4.67
C THR A 283 -1.76 12.52 -5.11
N VAL A 284 -2.96 13.04 -5.33
CA VAL A 284 -3.16 14.46 -5.67
C VAL A 284 -2.52 15.35 -4.59
N GLY A 285 -1.48 16.10 -5.00
CA GLY A 285 -0.77 17.08 -4.19
C GLY A 285 -0.03 16.50 -2.99
N ALA A 286 0.37 15.23 -3.02
CA ALA A 286 1.23 14.64 -2.00
C ALA A 286 2.04 13.47 -2.52
N SER A 287 3.23 13.31 -1.95
CA SER A 287 4.11 12.17 -2.19
C SER A 287 4.78 11.73 -0.89
N SER A 288 5.19 10.46 -0.84
CA SER A 288 5.84 9.89 0.34
C SER A 288 6.68 8.68 -0.03
N ILE A 289 7.58 8.30 0.87
CA ILE A 289 8.31 7.05 0.80
C ILE A 289 8.56 6.51 2.21
N LEU A 290 8.37 5.21 2.39
CA LEU A 290 8.90 4.44 3.50
C LEU A 290 9.89 3.45 2.90
N TRP A 291 11.16 3.57 3.26
CA TRP A 291 12.27 2.84 2.67
C TRP A 291 13.16 2.26 3.77
N MET A 292 13.43 0.97 3.71
CA MET A 292 14.20 0.27 4.74
C MET A 292 15.37 -0.47 4.12
N LEU A 293 16.50 -0.44 4.81
CA LEU A 293 17.69 -1.23 4.51
C LEU A 293 17.94 -2.14 5.72
N PRO A 294 17.43 -3.38 5.71
CA PRO A 294 17.71 -4.35 6.76
C PRO A 294 19.21 -4.68 6.82
N SER A 295 19.72 -4.92 8.01
CA SER A 295 21.06 -5.50 8.22
C SER A 295 20.98 -6.80 9.02
N ASP A 296 22.05 -7.59 8.94
CA ASP A 296 22.14 -8.86 9.67
C ASP A 296 22.34 -8.64 11.18
N GLY A 297 21.85 -9.59 11.97
CA GLY A 297 22.20 -9.67 13.40
C GLY A 297 21.32 -8.89 14.36
N GLY A 298 20.00 -8.88 14.16
CA GLY A 298 19.05 -8.47 15.19
C GLY A 298 19.13 -9.42 16.40
N GLY A 299 19.71 -8.94 17.50
CA GLY A 299 19.75 -9.61 18.80
C GLY A 299 19.49 -8.56 19.87
N GLU A 300 18.72 -8.92 20.91
CA GLU A 300 18.36 -8.06 22.05
C GLU A 300 17.20 -7.06 21.85
N GLY A 301 16.21 -7.41 21.01
CA GLY A 301 14.91 -6.73 20.99
C GLY A 301 14.89 -5.35 20.31
N ARG A 302 16.01 -4.90 19.72
CA ARG A 302 16.07 -3.74 18.83
C ARG A 302 16.34 -4.20 17.40
N PRO A 303 15.57 -3.72 16.41
CA PRO A 303 15.89 -4.00 15.02
C PRO A 303 17.22 -3.36 14.62
N LYS A 304 17.96 -4.01 13.72
CA LYS A 304 19.17 -3.46 13.09
C LYS A 304 18.90 -3.09 11.63
N GLY A 305 19.50 -2.00 11.17
CA GLY A 305 19.30 -1.47 9.83
C GLY A 305 18.62 -0.10 9.87
N VAL A 306 18.36 0.45 8.68
CA VAL A 306 17.93 1.85 8.54
C VAL A 306 16.48 1.91 8.08
N VAL A 307 15.68 2.75 8.74
CA VAL A 307 14.30 3.06 8.34
C VAL A 307 14.21 4.53 7.99
N VAL A 308 13.92 4.83 6.72
CA VAL A 308 13.75 6.17 6.18
C VAL A 308 12.29 6.41 5.85
N ALA A 309 11.71 7.46 6.42
CA ALA A 309 10.37 7.93 6.08
C ALA A 309 10.40 9.40 5.65
N MET A 310 9.94 9.70 4.45
CA MET A 310 9.83 11.07 3.93
C MET A 310 8.40 11.29 3.44
N ILE A 311 7.83 12.45 3.74
CA ILE A 311 6.48 12.83 3.32
C ILE A 311 6.51 14.28 2.83
N SER A 312 5.81 14.55 1.73
CA SER A 312 5.68 15.87 1.13
C SER A 312 4.23 16.14 0.75
N ASN A 313 3.82 17.38 0.92
CA ASN A 313 2.55 17.92 0.46
C ASN A 313 2.64 18.50 -0.97
N LEU A 314 3.58 17.97 -1.75
CA LEU A 314 3.73 18.16 -3.19
C LEU A 314 4.07 16.81 -3.82
N ASN A 315 3.84 16.65 -5.12
CA ASN A 315 4.33 15.50 -5.86
C ASN A 315 5.82 15.67 -6.19
N VAL A 316 6.69 14.95 -5.49
CA VAL A 316 8.14 14.89 -5.73
C VAL A 316 8.62 13.44 -5.72
N ASN A 317 9.67 13.14 -6.47
CA ASN A 317 10.34 11.84 -6.38
C ASN A 317 11.34 11.88 -5.22
N MET A 318 11.23 10.96 -4.28
CA MET A 318 12.07 10.89 -3.08
C MET A 318 12.99 9.65 -3.08
N ARG A 319 12.97 8.84 -4.14
CA ARG A 319 13.54 7.49 -4.10
C ARG A 319 15.06 7.48 -3.92
N ASP A 320 15.76 8.26 -4.73
CA ASP A 320 17.22 8.31 -4.67
C ASP A 320 17.67 8.94 -3.34
N ALA A 321 17.06 10.06 -2.94
CA ALA A 321 17.33 10.69 -1.64
C ALA A 321 17.13 9.74 -0.45
N ALA A 322 16.03 8.97 -0.42
CA ALA A 322 15.80 8.00 0.65
C ALA A 322 16.81 6.85 0.64
N THR A 323 17.26 6.44 -0.56
CA THR A 323 18.30 5.41 -0.72
C THR A 323 19.65 5.92 -0.23
N ASP A 324 20.01 7.15 -0.57
CA ASP A 324 21.26 7.78 -0.15
C ASP A 324 21.29 8.00 1.37
N ILE A 325 20.17 8.45 1.97
CA ILE A 325 20.04 8.52 3.44
C ILE A 325 20.18 7.12 4.05
N ALA A 326 19.53 6.11 3.50
CA ALA A 326 19.64 4.76 4.06
C ALA A 326 21.08 4.23 4.05
N LYS A 327 21.84 4.49 2.97
CA LYS A 327 23.26 4.13 2.87
C LYS A 327 24.14 4.97 3.80
N LEU A 328 23.88 6.26 3.93
CA LEU A 328 24.68 7.13 4.81
C LEU A 328 24.65 6.71 6.28
N PHE A 329 23.56 6.08 6.72
CA PHE A 329 23.37 5.65 8.10
C PHE A 329 23.54 4.12 8.30
N GLU A 330 24.00 3.37 7.30
CA GLU A 330 24.02 1.91 7.36
C GLU A 330 25.04 1.30 8.33
N ASP A 331 26.08 2.08 8.67
CA ASP A 331 27.17 1.69 9.56
C ASP A 331 27.00 2.19 11.01
N LEU A 332 25.85 2.79 11.35
CA LEU A 332 25.51 3.30 12.69
C LEU A 332 24.74 2.27 13.52
#